data_AF-A0A1J5MGL7-F1
#
_entry.id   AF-A0A1J5MGL7-F1
#
_cell.length_a   1.000
_cell.length_b   1.000
_cell.length_c   1.000
_cell.angle_alpha   90.00
_cell.angle_beta   90.00
_cell.angle_gamma   90.00
#
_symmetry.space_group_name_H-M   'P 1'
#
loop_
_entity.id
_entity.type
_entity.pdbx_description
1 polymer ?
#
loop_
_entity_poly.entity_id
_entity_poly.type
_entity_poly.pdbx_seq_one_letter_code
_entity_poly.pdbx_strand_id
1 'polypeptide(L)'
;MSFLVLLFWISSWFPTSADKWAILVVVGCILGLITAHLVQKLLGELAWPEKATSALAFALLIGGLLLALRAWIKGASVDGGITLFFVLGFVGYLFMIIGVLTPRQTIGRYLHMGFVVLFLIAIWSWTSAISMYTHRGINSYSNGACILVPKPTEYDRQLSSIWEMRLPQIASRTTSPNERYIWSYHAILVAHIDGRTEHYNWSKKWMRFELLDAVRNPYLPTICP
;
A
#
# COMPACT_ATOMS: atom_id res chain seq x y z
N MET A 1 18.24 13.17 -6.54
CA MET A 1 16.82 12.84 -6.84
C MET A 1 16.43 11.43 -6.40
N SER A 2 17.24 10.38 -6.64
CA SER A 2 16.89 8.97 -6.32
C SER A 2 16.48 8.75 -4.87
N PHE A 3 17.22 9.33 -3.92
CA PHE A 3 16.87 9.27 -2.49
C PHE A 3 15.54 9.96 -2.17
N LEU A 4 15.23 11.10 -2.79
CA LEU A 4 13.97 11.80 -2.53
C LEU A 4 12.77 10.99 -2.99
N VAL A 5 12.86 10.37 -4.18
CA VAL A 5 11.78 9.51 -4.68
C VAL A 5 11.66 8.23 -3.88
N LEU A 6 12.79 7.64 -3.44
CA LEU A 6 12.78 6.51 -2.52
C LEU A 6 12.08 6.86 -1.20
N LEU A 7 12.45 7.99 -0.58
CA LEU A 7 11.83 8.44 0.67
C LEU A 7 10.35 8.76 0.48
N PHE A 8 9.95 9.35 -0.65
CA PHE A 8 8.55 9.61 -0.96
C PHE A 8 7.76 8.32 -1.12
N TRP A 9 8.31 7.32 -1.82
CA TRP A 9 7.68 6.00 -1.89
C TRP A 9 7.61 5.31 -0.52
N ILE A 10 8.67 5.32 0.28
CA ILE A 10 8.64 4.80 1.67
C ILE A 10 7.55 5.51 2.47
N SER A 11 7.45 6.84 2.38
CA SER A 11 6.39 7.61 3.04
C SER A 11 4.99 7.24 2.59
N SER A 12 4.81 6.53 1.48
CA SER A 12 3.50 6.16 0.96
C SER A 12 2.96 4.83 1.51
N TRP A 13 3.77 4.07 2.25
CA TRP A 13 3.38 2.78 2.83
C TRP A 13 3.98 2.49 4.21
N PHE A 14 4.98 3.25 4.66
CA PHE A 14 5.64 2.99 5.94
C PHE A 14 4.67 3.19 7.11
N PRO A 15 4.40 2.14 7.90
CA PRO A 15 3.42 2.17 8.98
C PRO A 15 3.83 3.10 10.12
N THR A 16 2.83 3.65 10.83
CA THR A 16 3.04 4.48 12.03
C THR A 16 3.57 3.67 13.22
N SER A 17 3.13 2.41 13.36
CA SER A 17 3.68 1.42 14.28
C SER A 17 4.46 0.37 13.50
N ALA A 18 5.72 0.67 13.18
CA ALA A 18 6.52 -0.20 12.32
C ALA A 18 6.89 -1.52 12.99
N ASP A 19 6.54 -2.62 12.32
CA ASP A 19 7.08 -3.92 12.66
C ASP A 19 8.54 -4.03 12.18
N LYS A 20 9.25 -5.05 12.70
CA LYS A 20 10.67 -5.26 12.42
C LYS A 20 10.93 -5.49 10.93
N TRP A 21 10.00 -6.08 10.18
CA TRP A 21 10.15 -6.35 8.75
C TRP A 21 10.05 -5.07 7.93
N ALA A 22 9.10 -4.18 8.25
CA ALA A 22 8.99 -2.87 7.61
C ALA A 22 10.29 -2.07 7.75
N ILE A 23 10.89 -2.09 8.95
CA ILE A 23 12.18 -1.42 9.22
C ILE A 23 13.29 -2.05 8.39
N LEU A 24 13.41 -3.39 8.39
CA LEU A 24 14.43 -4.10 7.62
C LEU A 24 14.34 -3.82 6.12
N VAL A 25 13.13 -3.77 5.56
CA VAL A 25 12.89 -3.42 4.16
C VAL A 25 13.38 -1.99 3.86
N VAL A 26 13.02 -1.02 4.69
CA VAL A 26 13.45 0.38 4.50
C VAL A 26 14.97 0.51 4.57
N VAL A 27 15.59 -0.08 5.60
CA VAL A 27 17.05 -0.07 5.76
C VAL A 27 17.72 -0.75 4.56
N GLY A 28 17.21 -1.90 4.11
CA GLY A 28 17.70 -2.61 2.92
C GLY A 28 17.62 -1.77 1.65
N CYS A 29 16.52 -1.06 1.41
CA CYS A 29 16.38 -0.16 0.26
C CYS A 29 17.35 1.03 0.32
N ILE A 30 17.55 1.63 1.50
CA ILE A 30 18.50 2.74 1.67
C ILE A 30 19.94 2.26 1.43
N LEU A 31 20.34 1.17 2.09
CA LEU A 31 21.68 0.59 1.94
C LEU A 31 21.93 0.10 0.51
N GLY A 32 20.92 -0.50 -0.14
CA GLY A 32 21.00 -0.92 -1.54
C GLY A 32 21.25 0.26 -2.49
N LEU A 33 20.54 1.38 -2.30
CA LEU A 33 20.75 2.59 -3.11
C LEU A 33 22.12 3.24 -2.86
N ILE A 34 22.57 3.30 -1.59
CA ILE A 34 23.92 3.77 -1.25
C ILE A 34 24.97 2.89 -1.95
N THR A 35 24.83 1.57 -1.82
CA THR A 35 25.75 0.60 -2.43
C THR A 35 25.77 0.76 -3.94
N ALA A 36 24.60 0.90 -4.60
CA ALA A 36 24.54 1.12 -6.03
C ALA A 36 25.35 2.36 -6.47
N HIS A 37 25.23 3.47 -5.74
CA HIS A 37 26.02 4.69 -6.03
C HIS A 37 27.52 4.54 -5.74
N LEU A 38 27.90 3.78 -4.71
CA LEU A 38 29.31 3.53 -4.38
C LEU A 38 29.96 2.64 -5.43
N VAL A 39 29.28 1.55 -5.80
CA VAL A 39 29.79 0.53 -6.71
C VAL A 39 29.70 1.00 -8.18
N GLN A 40 28.81 1.93 -8.51
CA GLN A 40 28.77 2.60 -9.83
C GLN A 40 30.15 3.13 -10.25
N LYS A 41 30.95 3.67 -9.32
CA LYS A 41 32.30 4.17 -9.60
C LYS A 41 33.33 3.06 -9.82
N LEU A 42 33.09 1.86 -9.29
CA LEU A 42 33.99 0.70 -9.31
C LEU A 42 33.71 -0.25 -10.48
N LEU A 43 32.46 -0.34 -10.93
CA LEU A 43 32.01 -1.37 -11.88
C LEU A 43 32.38 -1.10 -13.35
N GLY A 44 32.78 0.12 -13.72
CA GLY A 44 33.17 0.44 -15.09
C GLY A 44 32.11 0.01 -16.12
N GLU A 45 32.47 -0.88 -17.05
CA GLU A 45 31.62 -1.40 -18.14
C GLU A 45 31.03 -2.81 -17.88
N LEU A 46 31.15 -3.37 -16.67
CA LEU A 46 30.62 -4.72 -16.41
C LEU A 46 29.08 -4.73 -16.50
N ALA A 47 28.55 -5.48 -17.48
CA ALA A 47 27.11 -5.56 -17.76
C ALA A 47 26.33 -6.59 -16.92
N TRP A 48 27.00 -7.43 -16.12
CA TRP A 48 26.33 -8.48 -15.34
C TRP A 48 25.40 -7.96 -14.21
N PRO A 49 25.70 -6.87 -13.49
CA PRO A 49 24.83 -6.39 -12.41
C PRO A 49 23.49 -5.89 -12.95
N GLU A 50 23.49 -5.26 -14.13
CA GLU A 50 22.27 -4.87 -14.84
C GLU A 50 21.43 -6.11 -15.18
N LYS A 51 22.04 -7.11 -15.82
CA LYS A 51 21.32 -8.34 -16.22
C LYS A 51 20.73 -9.07 -15.03
N ALA A 52 21.48 -9.21 -13.94
CA ALA A 52 21.01 -9.86 -12.72
C ALA A 52 19.85 -9.10 -12.07
N THR A 53 19.97 -7.77 -11.95
CA THR A 53 18.94 -6.92 -11.35
C THR A 53 17.68 -6.87 -12.21
N SER A 54 17.84 -6.87 -13.54
CA SER A 54 16.74 -6.92 -14.50
C SER A 54 16.00 -8.26 -14.44
N ALA A 55 16.73 -9.38 -14.43
CA ALA A 55 16.16 -10.70 -14.26
C ALA A 55 15.36 -10.81 -12.95
N LEU A 56 15.88 -10.26 -11.85
CA LEU A 56 15.17 -10.19 -10.57
C LEU A 56 13.89 -9.35 -10.66
N ALA A 57 13.94 -8.18 -11.31
CA ALA A 57 12.77 -7.33 -11.49
C ALA A 57 11.66 -8.04 -12.29
N PHE A 58 12.00 -8.72 -13.38
CA PHE A 58 11.03 -9.50 -14.15
C PHE A 58 10.49 -10.70 -13.37
N ALA A 59 11.33 -11.41 -12.63
CA ALA A 59 10.89 -12.52 -11.78
C ALA A 59 9.90 -12.06 -10.70
N LEU A 60 10.18 -10.93 -10.05
CA LEU A 60 9.27 -10.33 -9.07
C LEU A 60 7.96 -9.87 -9.70
N LEU A 61 8.02 -9.28 -10.90
CA LEU A 61 6.82 -8.84 -11.60
C LEU A 61 5.91 -10.02 -11.95
N ILE A 62 6.48 -11.10 -12.52
CA ILE A 62 5.73 -12.30 -12.90
C ILE A 62 5.16 -12.98 -11.64
N GLY A 63 6.00 -13.23 -10.63
CA GLY A 63 5.57 -13.86 -9.39
C GLY A 63 4.51 -13.05 -8.65
N GLY A 64 4.68 -11.74 -8.58
CA GLY A 64 3.74 -10.82 -7.97
C GLY A 64 2.40 -10.75 -8.69
N LEU A 65 2.41 -10.74 -10.02
CA LEU A 65 1.19 -10.80 -10.83
C LEU A 65 0.41 -12.10 -10.59
N LEU A 66 1.10 -13.23 -10.53
CA LEU A 66 0.47 -14.53 -10.24
C LEU A 66 -0.15 -14.57 -8.84
N LEU A 67 0.52 -14.00 -7.83
CA LEU A 67 -0.01 -13.88 -6.47
C LEU A 67 -1.25 -12.98 -6.41
N ALA A 68 -1.21 -11.83 -7.09
CA ALA A 68 -2.33 -10.91 -7.16
C ALA A 68 -3.56 -11.53 -7.86
N LEU A 69 -3.35 -12.21 -8.99
CA LEU A 69 -4.39 -12.97 -9.69
C LEU A 69 -5.01 -14.03 -8.79
N ARG A 70 -4.18 -14.79 -8.05
CA ARG A 70 -4.66 -15.79 -7.10
C ARG A 70 -5.51 -15.17 -5.99
N ALA A 71 -5.12 -14.01 -5.46
CA ALA A 71 -5.90 -13.31 -4.44
C ALA A 71 -7.26 -12.86 -5.00
N TRP A 72 -7.30 -12.35 -6.22
CA TRP A 72 -8.55 -11.96 -6.89
C TRP A 72 -9.49 -13.12 -7.15
N ILE A 73 -8.97 -14.26 -7.62
CA ILE A 73 -9.76 -15.48 -7.82
C ILE A 73 -10.40 -15.95 -6.51
N LYS A 74 -9.72 -15.76 -5.38
CA LYS A 74 -10.23 -16.10 -4.04
C LYS A 74 -11.16 -15.06 -3.43
N GLY A 75 -11.52 -14.00 -4.16
CA GLY A 75 -12.36 -12.91 -3.66
C GLY A 75 -11.64 -11.92 -2.73
N ALA A 76 -10.34 -12.06 -2.52
CA ALA A 76 -9.50 -11.16 -1.73
C ALA A 76 -9.00 -10.00 -2.60
N SER A 77 -9.93 -9.21 -3.14
CA SER A 77 -9.66 -8.16 -4.14
C SER A 77 -8.61 -7.14 -3.69
N VAL A 78 -8.67 -6.77 -2.41
CA VAL A 78 -7.81 -5.76 -1.82
C VAL A 78 -6.42 -6.32 -1.48
N ASP A 79 -6.29 -7.60 -1.09
CA ASP A 79 -4.99 -8.27 -0.91
C ASP A 79 -4.20 -8.31 -2.22
N GLY A 80 -4.88 -8.59 -3.34
CA GLY A 80 -4.29 -8.51 -4.66
C GLY A 80 -3.80 -7.10 -5.02
N GLY A 81 -4.59 -6.07 -4.67
CA GLY A 81 -4.20 -4.67 -4.87
C GLY A 81 -2.98 -4.24 -4.03
N ILE A 82 -2.92 -4.65 -2.76
CA ILE A 82 -1.77 -4.40 -1.87
C ILE A 82 -0.53 -5.13 -2.41
N THR A 83 -0.69 -6.37 -2.85
CA THR A 83 0.40 -7.16 -3.45
C THR A 83 0.98 -6.44 -4.68
N LEU A 84 0.13 -5.99 -5.60
CA LEU A 84 0.57 -5.23 -6.78
C LEU A 84 1.26 -3.93 -6.42
N PHE A 85 0.77 -3.20 -5.42
CA PHE A 85 1.41 -1.97 -4.95
C PHE A 85 2.87 -2.21 -4.52
N PHE A 86 3.11 -3.23 -3.69
CA PHE A 86 4.48 -3.56 -3.25
C PHE A 86 5.33 -4.09 -4.40
N VAL A 87 4.80 -5.00 -5.21
CA VAL A 87 5.53 -5.58 -6.36
C VAL A 87 5.96 -4.48 -7.33
N LEU A 88 5.04 -3.62 -7.75
CA LEU A 88 5.36 -2.53 -8.67
C LEU A 88 6.32 -1.51 -8.03
N GLY A 89 6.18 -1.24 -6.73
CA GLY A 89 7.13 -0.40 -5.99
C GLY A 89 8.54 -0.98 -5.97
N PHE A 90 8.70 -2.27 -5.64
CA PHE A 90 10.01 -2.93 -5.65
C PHE A 90 10.60 -3.04 -7.05
N VAL A 91 9.80 -3.36 -8.07
CA VAL A 91 10.24 -3.39 -9.47
C VAL A 91 10.69 -1.99 -9.92
N GLY A 92 9.94 -0.94 -9.57
CA GLY A 92 10.32 0.45 -9.82
C GLY A 92 11.64 0.82 -9.13
N TYR A 93 11.82 0.40 -7.88
CA TYR A 93 13.08 0.55 -7.15
C TYR A 93 14.24 -0.17 -7.84
N LEU A 94 14.06 -1.41 -8.29
CA LEU A 94 15.10 -2.17 -9.01
C LEU A 94 15.46 -1.50 -10.36
N PHE A 95 14.48 -0.98 -11.10
CA PHE A 95 14.76 -0.21 -12.32
C PHE A 95 15.51 1.10 -12.04
N MET A 96 15.22 1.76 -10.92
CA MET A 96 16.00 2.91 -10.48
C MET A 96 17.45 2.50 -10.13
N ILE A 97 17.66 1.36 -9.45
CA ILE A 97 19.00 0.81 -9.15
C ILE A 97 19.76 0.49 -10.44
N ILE A 98 19.10 -0.17 -11.41
CA ILE A 98 19.69 -0.44 -12.74
C ILE A 98 20.15 0.87 -13.39
N GLY A 99 19.28 1.88 -13.41
CA GLY A 99 19.61 3.19 -13.99
C GLY A 99 20.78 3.90 -13.29
N VAL A 100 20.95 3.69 -11.98
CA VAL A 100 22.13 4.18 -11.24
C VAL A 100 23.39 3.41 -11.65
N LEU A 101 23.30 2.09 -11.79
CA LEU A 101 24.44 1.23 -12.10
C LEU A 101 24.95 1.39 -13.54
N THR A 102 24.10 1.71 -14.52
CA THR A 102 24.47 1.77 -15.95
C THR A 102 24.24 3.14 -16.60
N PRO A 103 25.02 4.17 -16.20
CA PRO A 103 24.81 5.54 -16.67
C PRO A 103 25.08 5.76 -18.16
N ARG A 104 25.75 4.84 -18.87
CA ARG A 104 26.23 5.06 -20.25
C ARG A 104 25.44 4.37 -21.37
N GLN A 105 24.69 3.29 -21.11
CA GLN A 105 24.11 2.48 -22.20
C GLN A 105 22.64 2.81 -22.56
N THR A 106 21.86 3.44 -21.67
CA THR A 106 20.46 3.83 -21.95
C THR A 106 20.04 5.06 -21.11
N ILE A 107 20.85 6.12 -21.15
CA ILE A 107 20.91 7.30 -20.23
C ILE A 107 19.59 7.79 -19.59
N GLY A 108 18.42 7.66 -20.22
CA GLY A 108 17.16 8.07 -19.61
C GLY A 108 16.24 6.94 -19.13
N ARG A 109 16.28 5.76 -19.73
CA ARG A 109 15.05 4.96 -19.84
C ARG A 109 14.66 4.21 -18.57
N TYR A 110 15.56 3.39 -18.00
CA TYR A 110 15.25 2.61 -16.79
C TYR A 110 15.21 3.47 -15.53
N LEU A 111 16.14 4.42 -15.42
CA LEU A 111 16.16 5.37 -14.32
C LEU A 111 14.84 6.14 -14.28
N HIS A 112 14.42 6.74 -15.40
CA HIS A 112 13.18 7.49 -15.50
C HIS A 112 11.94 6.60 -15.30
N MET A 113 11.92 5.37 -15.82
CA MET A 113 10.83 4.43 -15.54
C MET A 113 10.72 4.10 -14.05
N GLY A 114 11.84 3.77 -13.38
CA GLY A 114 11.84 3.49 -11.94
C GLY A 114 11.35 4.69 -11.13
N PHE A 115 11.82 5.89 -11.46
CA PHE A 115 11.36 7.14 -10.87
C PHE A 115 9.85 7.35 -11.03
N VAL A 116 9.36 7.25 -12.28
CA VAL A 116 7.95 7.47 -12.61
C VAL A 116 7.07 6.46 -11.89
N VAL A 117 7.44 5.18 -11.89
CA VAL A 117 6.67 4.12 -11.21
C VAL A 117 6.60 4.40 -9.71
N LEU A 118 7.72 4.64 -9.04
CA LEU A 118 7.74 4.93 -7.61
C LEU A 118 6.93 6.18 -7.26
N PHE A 119 7.06 7.23 -8.07
CA PHE A 119 6.36 8.50 -7.85
C PHE A 119 4.84 8.37 -8.05
N LEU A 120 4.39 7.72 -9.12
CA LEU A 120 2.96 7.50 -9.38
C LEU A 120 2.31 6.64 -8.31
N ILE A 121 3.00 5.59 -7.87
CA ILE A 121 2.54 4.71 -6.79
C ILE A 121 2.41 5.48 -5.48
N ALA A 122 3.41 6.32 -5.17
CA ALA A 122 3.38 7.16 -3.98
C ALA A 122 2.25 8.20 -4.03
N ILE A 123 2.07 8.89 -5.16
CA ILE A 123 0.94 9.80 -5.39
C ILE A 123 -0.38 9.07 -5.22
N TRP A 124 -0.55 7.91 -5.84
CA TRP A 124 -1.79 7.16 -5.76
C TRP A 124 -2.16 6.84 -4.30
N SER A 125 -1.19 6.35 -3.51
CA SER A 125 -1.40 6.04 -2.09
C SER A 125 -1.76 7.28 -1.28
N TRP A 126 -1.01 8.38 -1.44
CA TRP A 126 -1.28 9.64 -0.75
C TRP A 126 -2.62 10.27 -1.17
N THR A 127 -2.95 10.28 -2.45
CA THR A 127 -4.24 10.77 -2.96
C THR A 127 -5.39 9.92 -2.42
N SER A 128 -5.22 8.60 -2.27
CA SER A 128 -6.23 7.74 -1.64
C SER A 128 -6.44 8.09 -0.17
N ALA A 129 -5.36 8.33 0.57
CA ALA A 129 -5.41 8.77 1.96
C ALA A 129 -6.09 10.14 2.10
N ILE A 130 -5.70 11.12 1.28
CA ILE A 130 -6.31 12.46 1.29
C ILE A 130 -7.79 12.38 0.94
N SER A 131 -8.13 11.65 -0.13
CA SER A 131 -9.52 11.46 -0.55
C SER A 131 -10.37 10.83 0.55
N MET A 132 -9.87 9.81 1.23
CA MET A 132 -10.59 9.19 2.35
C MET A 132 -10.78 10.14 3.54
N TYR A 133 -9.77 10.97 3.83
CA TYR A 133 -9.86 11.98 4.87
C TYR A 133 -10.87 13.09 4.52
N THR A 134 -10.94 13.51 3.25
CA THR A 134 -11.82 14.58 2.79
C THR A 134 -13.24 14.13 2.47
N HIS A 135 -13.43 12.93 1.90
CA HIS A 135 -14.73 12.37 1.52
C HIS A 135 -15.43 11.63 2.66
N ARG A 136 -15.26 12.10 3.90
CA ARG A 136 -16.13 11.69 5.02
C ARG A 136 -17.60 11.97 4.72
N GLY A 137 -17.90 12.86 3.74
CA GLY A 137 -19.24 13.07 3.16
C GLY A 137 -20.27 13.63 4.15
N ILE A 138 -19.88 13.84 5.39
CA ILE A 138 -20.70 14.20 6.53
C ILE A 138 -19.97 15.35 7.21
N ASN A 139 -20.68 16.46 7.45
CA ASN A 139 -20.15 17.62 8.15
C ASN A 139 -19.41 17.16 9.41
N SER A 140 -18.21 17.68 9.63
CA SER A 140 -17.35 17.42 10.80
C SER A 140 -18.02 17.69 12.16
N TYR A 141 -19.21 18.28 12.15
CA TYR A 141 -20.06 18.58 13.30
C TYR A 141 -21.21 17.57 13.55
N SER A 142 -21.35 16.52 12.74
CA SER A 142 -22.27 15.44 13.09
C SER A 142 -21.60 14.56 14.15
N ASN A 143 -22.12 14.63 15.38
CA ASN A 143 -21.61 13.92 16.56
C ASN A 143 -21.72 12.39 16.47
N GLY A 144 -21.94 11.81 15.28
CA GLY A 144 -22.26 10.39 15.09
C GLY A 144 -21.53 9.69 13.96
N ALA A 145 -20.57 10.32 13.25
CA ALA A 145 -19.84 9.66 12.17
C ALA A 145 -18.33 9.57 12.43
N CYS A 146 -17.74 8.38 12.34
CA CYS A 146 -16.31 8.14 12.54
C CYS A 146 -15.74 7.16 11.52
N ILE A 147 -14.48 7.38 11.14
CA ILE A 147 -13.71 6.41 10.37
C ILE A 147 -12.96 5.56 11.39
N LEU A 148 -13.20 4.25 11.37
CA LEU A 148 -12.48 3.28 12.18
C LEU A 148 -11.44 2.58 11.32
N VAL A 149 -10.22 2.50 11.85
CA VAL A 149 -9.08 1.82 11.23
C VAL A 149 -8.81 0.50 11.97
N PRO A 150 -8.43 -0.57 11.26
CA PRO A 150 -8.19 -1.85 11.90
C PRO A 150 -6.92 -1.81 12.77
N LYS A 151 -7.00 -2.38 13.97
CA LYS A 151 -5.86 -2.70 14.85
C LYS A 151 -5.89 -4.20 15.14
N PRO A 152 -4.82 -4.94 14.82
CA PRO A 152 -4.71 -6.02 13.83
C PRO A 152 -5.90 -7.00 13.63
N THR A 153 -6.98 -6.94 14.39
CA THR A 153 -8.17 -7.79 14.25
C THR A 153 -9.50 -7.06 14.49
N GLU A 154 -9.50 -5.83 15.02
CA GLU A 154 -10.71 -5.11 15.42
C GLU A 154 -10.73 -3.65 14.91
N TYR A 155 -11.92 -3.09 14.73
CA TYR A 155 -12.14 -1.67 14.42
C TYR A 155 -12.46 -0.90 15.71
N ASP A 156 -11.55 -0.94 16.67
CA ASP A 156 -11.72 -0.34 18.00
C ASP A 156 -11.21 1.11 18.07
N ARG A 157 -10.55 1.58 17.01
CA ARG A 157 -9.83 2.84 17.02
C ARG A 157 -10.35 3.79 15.96
N GLN A 158 -10.76 4.98 16.42
CA GLN A 158 -11.01 6.09 15.54
C GLN A 158 -9.69 6.54 14.89
N LEU A 159 -9.77 6.72 13.57
CA LEU A 159 -8.74 7.36 12.78
C LEU A 159 -8.31 8.68 13.44
N SER A 160 -7.03 8.74 13.78
CA SER A 160 -6.43 9.91 14.43
C SER A 160 -5.53 10.71 13.50
N SER A 161 -5.09 10.10 12.39
CA SER A 161 -4.12 10.71 11.48
C SER A 161 -4.30 10.21 10.05
N ILE A 162 -4.17 11.11 9.08
CA ILE A 162 -4.10 10.75 7.65
C ILE A 162 -2.95 9.77 7.35
N TRP A 163 -1.91 9.74 8.20
CA TRP A 163 -0.80 8.81 8.08
C TRP A 163 -1.25 7.34 8.24
N GLU A 164 -2.31 7.08 8.98
CA GLU A 164 -2.88 5.75 9.19
C GLU A 164 -3.68 5.27 7.96
N MET A 165 -3.99 6.16 7.02
CA MET A 165 -4.74 5.87 5.80
C MET A 165 -3.88 5.46 4.61
N ARG A 166 -2.57 5.62 4.72
CA ARG A 166 -1.62 5.25 3.66
C ARG A 166 -1.43 3.75 3.69
N LEU A 167 -2.01 3.06 2.72
CA LEU A 167 -1.83 1.62 2.52
C LEU A 167 -1.74 0.71 3.78
N PRO A 168 -2.55 0.85 4.86
CA PRO A 168 -2.58 -0.18 5.89
C PRO A 168 -3.12 -1.53 5.38
N GLN A 169 -2.52 -2.56 5.97
CA GLN A 169 -2.73 -4.00 5.80
C GLN A 169 -4.19 -4.40 6.00
N ILE A 170 -4.62 -5.38 5.20
CA ILE A 170 -5.76 -6.22 5.54
C ILE A 170 -5.24 -7.33 6.42
N ALA A 171 -5.72 -7.38 7.65
CA ALA A 171 -5.56 -8.55 8.50
C ALA A 171 -6.89 -9.29 8.53
N SER A 172 -7.12 -10.20 7.59
CA SER A 172 -8.27 -11.11 7.67
C SER A 172 -7.97 -12.22 8.70
N ARG A 173 -8.88 -12.43 9.65
CA ARG A 173 -8.79 -13.54 10.61
C ARG A 173 -10.01 -14.42 10.46
N THR A 174 -9.78 -15.72 10.27
CA THR A 174 -10.82 -16.74 10.40
C THR A 174 -11.22 -16.81 11.87
N THR A 175 -12.40 -16.30 12.22
CA THR A 175 -12.86 -16.24 13.63
C THR A 175 -13.55 -17.51 14.13
N SER A 176 -13.75 -18.55 13.30
CA SER A 176 -14.44 -19.79 13.71
C SER A 176 -14.18 -20.96 12.75
N PRO A 177 -14.25 -22.23 13.21
CA PRO A 177 -14.32 -23.42 12.33
C PRO A 177 -15.49 -23.40 11.33
N ASN A 178 -16.51 -22.56 11.56
CA ASN A 178 -17.72 -22.43 10.74
C ASN A 178 -17.71 -21.20 9.80
N GLU A 179 -16.55 -20.78 9.28
CA GLU A 179 -16.47 -19.79 8.19
C GLU A 179 -17.16 -18.43 8.44
N ARG A 180 -17.18 -17.92 9.68
CA ARG A 180 -17.57 -16.52 9.91
C ARG A 180 -16.38 -15.63 9.52
N TYR A 181 -16.43 -15.08 8.31
CA TYR A 181 -15.46 -14.09 7.81
C TYR A 181 -15.84 -12.71 8.35
N ILE A 182 -14.99 -12.10 9.16
CA ILE A 182 -14.95 -10.63 9.22
C ILE A 182 -14.14 -10.22 7.99
N TRP A 183 -14.78 -9.54 7.04
CA TRP A 183 -14.06 -8.95 5.94
C TRP A 183 -13.18 -7.82 6.48
N SER A 184 -11.88 -7.97 6.33
CA SER A 184 -10.93 -6.93 6.74
C SER A 184 -10.87 -5.88 5.65
N TYR A 185 -11.57 -4.79 5.91
CA TYR A 185 -11.56 -3.55 5.19
C TYR A 185 -10.35 -2.70 5.58
N HIS A 186 -9.99 -1.82 4.66
CA HIS A 186 -8.91 -0.87 4.87
C HIS A 186 -9.26 0.17 5.93
N ALA A 187 -10.51 0.62 5.90
CA ALA A 187 -11.14 1.47 6.89
C ALA A 187 -12.65 1.34 6.71
N ILE A 188 -13.40 1.50 7.79
CA ILE A 188 -14.86 1.59 7.75
C ILE A 188 -15.30 2.97 8.22
N LEU A 189 -16.30 3.55 7.55
CA LEU A 189 -17.03 4.70 8.04
C LEU A 189 -18.29 4.20 8.73
N VAL A 190 -18.42 4.51 10.01
CA VAL A 190 -19.66 4.35 10.77
C VAL A 190 -20.39 5.67 10.72
N ALA A 191 -21.65 5.67 10.30
CA ALA A 191 -22.49 6.87 10.23
C ALA A 191 -23.85 6.60 10.88
N HIS A 192 -24.38 7.60 11.57
CA HIS A 192 -25.73 7.56 12.13
C HIS A 192 -26.65 8.47 11.31
N ILE A 193 -27.53 7.87 10.52
CA ILE A 193 -28.45 8.56 9.59
C ILE A 193 -29.88 8.14 9.95
N ASP A 194 -30.75 9.11 10.19
CA ASP A 194 -32.18 8.90 10.47
C ASP A 194 -32.48 7.82 11.55
N GLY A 195 -31.66 7.79 12.60
CA GLY A 195 -31.79 6.84 13.71
C GLY A 195 -31.30 5.42 13.42
N ARG A 196 -30.64 5.20 12.28
CA ARG A 196 -30.01 3.92 11.91
C ARG A 196 -28.49 4.08 11.81
N THR A 197 -27.76 3.05 12.23
CA THR A 197 -26.31 2.97 12.01
C THR A 197 -26.06 2.32 10.66
N GLU A 198 -25.30 3.02 9.81
CA GLU A 198 -24.86 2.53 8.53
C GLU A 198 -23.33 2.40 8.50
N HIS A 199 -22.85 1.36 7.84
CA HIS A 199 -21.44 1.07 7.69
C HIS A 199 -21.04 1.19 6.24
N TYR A 200 -19.89 1.80 5.98
CA TYR A 200 -19.35 1.92 4.64
C TYR A 200 -17.89 1.49 4.60
N ASN A 201 -17.50 0.78 3.55
CA ASN A 201 -16.10 0.41 3.29
C ASN A 201 -15.46 1.44 2.36
N TRP A 202 -14.20 1.79 2.63
CA TRP A 202 -13.40 2.55 1.68
C TRP A 202 -13.07 1.72 0.43
N SER A 203 -13.71 2.08 -0.68
CA SER A 203 -13.45 1.47 -1.97
C SER A 203 -12.28 2.15 -2.65
N LYS A 204 -11.09 1.52 -2.64
CA LYS A 204 -9.91 2.05 -3.37
C LYS A 204 -10.11 2.09 -4.89
N LYS A 205 -11.00 1.24 -5.43
CA LYS A 205 -11.33 1.23 -6.85
C LYS A 205 -12.09 2.49 -7.26
N TRP A 206 -13.06 2.90 -6.45
CA TRP A 206 -13.94 4.02 -6.74
C TRP A 206 -13.58 5.30 -5.97
N MET A 207 -12.58 5.22 -5.09
CA MET A 207 -12.09 6.32 -4.25
C MET A 207 -13.20 6.97 -3.44
N ARG A 208 -14.10 6.15 -2.88
CA ARG A 208 -15.26 6.58 -2.08
C ARG A 208 -15.67 5.51 -1.07
N PHE A 209 -16.47 5.91 -0.10
CA PHE A 209 -17.16 4.98 0.81
C PHE A 209 -18.35 4.31 0.11
N GLU A 210 -18.42 2.98 0.19
CA GLU A 210 -19.50 2.16 -0.37
C GLU A 210 -20.22 1.42 0.75
N LEU A 211 -21.56 1.41 0.71
CA LEU A 211 -22.39 0.80 1.74
C LEU A 211 -22.04 -0.67 1.92
N LEU A 212 -21.85 -1.07 3.18
CA LEU A 212 -21.65 -2.45 3.57
C LEU A 212 -22.97 -3.13 3.88
N ASP A 213 -23.10 -4.37 3.41
CA ASP A 213 -24.21 -5.23 3.78
C ASP A 213 -24.03 -5.70 5.24
N ALA A 214 -24.88 -5.20 6.13
CA ALA A 214 -24.89 -5.52 7.55
C ALA A 214 -25.20 -7.00 7.82
N VAL A 215 -25.94 -7.68 6.93
CA VAL A 215 -26.25 -9.12 7.07
C VAL A 215 -24.98 -9.96 6.92
N ARG A 216 -24.09 -9.53 6.02
CA ARG A 216 -22.79 -10.19 5.78
C ARG A 216 -21.73 -9.80 6.80
N ASN A 217 -21.92 -8.71 7.56
CA ASN A 217 -20.94 -8.17 8.49
C ASN A 217 -21.57 -7.83 9.86
N PRO A 218 -22.17 -8.81 10.57
CA PRO A 218 -22.96 -8.55 11.77
C PRO A 218 -22.13 -8.12 13.00
N TYR A 219 -20.80 -8.18 12.93
CA TYR A 219 -19.89 -7.86 14.05
C TYR A 219 -19.18 -6.51 13.89
N LEU A 220 -19.61 -5.65 12.97
CA LEU A 220 -19.03 -4.31 12.84
C LEU A 220 -19.43 -3.42 14.02
N PRO A 221 -18.53 -2.54 14.51
CA PRO A 221 -18.85 -1.64 15.61
C PRO A 221 -19.99 -0.70 15.25
N THR A 222 -20.99 -0.58 16.13
CA THR A 222 -22.13 0.33 15.93
C THR A 222 -21.92 1.70 16.54
N ILE A 223 -20.85 1.88 17.33
CA ILE A 223 -20.56 3.10 18.10
C ILE A 223 -19.20 3.63 17.71
N CYS A 224 -19.07 4.95 17.66
CA CYS A 224 -17.79 5.62 17.55
C CYS A 224 -17.13 5.71 18.94
N PRO A 225 -15.93 5.14 19.14
CA PRO A 225 -15.20 5.17 20.40
C PRO A 225 -14.63 6.55 20.73
#